data_AF-A0AAE3ZHI9-F1
#
_entry.id   AF-A0AAE3ZHI9-F1
#
_cell.length_a   1.000
_cell.length_b   1.000
_cell.length_c   1.000
_cell.angle_alpha   90.00
_cell.angle_beta   90.00
_cell.angle_gamma   90.00
#
_symmetry.space_group_name_H-M   'P 1'
#
loop_
_entity.id
_entity.type
_entity.pdbx_description
1 polymer ?
#
loop_
_entity_poly.entity_id
_entity_poly.type
_entity_poly.pdbx_seq_one_letter_code
_entity_poly.pdbx_strand_id
1 'polypeptide(L)'
;MSSAPPADYVAFVDRRLPALRAHVAREVPAPGAPRAEVLTEVLSGLAGRWAVLRAAAVLRGRATLTDRYLDRAVHRAARGWRERQIYPVDLVVWDTSEPATRTTWSAEPAGTAEPAGITETARAVEPIGVVPPARDRRVSVALRRAAVLDSTVRPGSAALAEASIAWWHAYESRRRISRIIRLTLAVLPFLLYLTARG
;
A
#
# COMPACT_ATOMS: atom_id res chain seq x y z
N MET A 1 -22.31 -19.71 11.27
CA MET A 1 -21.53 -19.45 10.05
C MET A 1 -20.22 -20.20 10.18
N SER A 2 -19.84 -21.01 9.19
CA SER A 2 -18.56 -21.74 9.22
C SER A 2 -17.39 -20.76 9.38
N SER A 3 -16.42 -21.09 10.24
CA SER A 3 -15.19 -20.32 10.40
C SER A 3 -14.28 -20.41 9.17
N ALA A 4 -14.49 -21.42 8.33
CA ALA A 4 -13.71 -21.64 7.13
C ALA A 4 -14.17 -20.74 5.97
N PRO A 5 -13.24 -20.25 5.12
CA PRO A 5 -13.59 -19.53 3.90
C PRO A 5 -14.31 -20.44 2.90
N PRO A 6 -15.25 -19.91 2.09
CA PRO A 6 -15.85 -20.64 0.99
C PRO A 6 -14.81 -21.15 -0.02
N ALA A 7 -14.97 -22.37 -0.52
CA ALA A 7 -14.00 -22.98 -1.44
C ALA A 7 -13.84 -22.22 -2.76
N ASP A 8 -14.93 -21.63 -3.27
CA ASP A 8 -14.93 -20.79 -4.46
C ASP A 8 -14.14 -19.48 -4.27
N TYR A 9 -14.20 -18.90 -3.06
CA TYR A 9 -13.37 -17.76 -2.69
C TYR A 9 -11.88 -18.13 -2.69
N VAL A 10 -11.52 -19.26 -2.08
CA VAL A 10 -10.12 -19.74 -2.06
C VAL A 10 -9.60 -19.98 -3.48
N ALA A 11 -10.37 -20.67 -4.33
CA ALA A 11 -10.00 -20.91 -5.72
C ALA A 11 -9.86 -19.62 -6.54
N PHE A 12 -10.69 -18.62 -6.25
CA PHE A 12 -10.57 -17.29 -6.88
C PHE A 12 -9.29 -16.57 -6.44
N VAL A 13 -9.00 -16.56 -5.13
CA VAL A 13 -7.79 -15.93 -4.60
C VAL A 13 -6.55 -16.61 -5.16
N ASP A 14 -6.48 -17.94 -5.15
CA ASP A 14 -5.36 -18.71 -5.69
C ASP A 14 -5.02 -18.31 -7.13
N ARG A 15 -6.02 -18.23 -7.99
CA ARG A 15 -5.86 -17.82 -9.39
C ARG A 15 -5.38 -16.38 -9.56
N ARG A 16 -5.81 -15.46 -8.69
CA ARG A 16 -5.58 -14.01 -8.85
C ARG A 16 -4.42 -13.48 -8.03
N LEU A 17 -3.96 -14.22 -7.03
CA LEU A 17 -2.94 -13.78 -6.08
C LEU A 17 -1.63 -13.32 -6.75
N PRO A 18 -1.07 -14.01 -7.76
CA PRO A 18 0.16 -13.56 -8.42
C PRO A 18 -0.01 -12.20 -9.11
N ALA A 19 -1.10 -12.02 -9.87
CA ALA A 19 -1.40 -10.78 -10.56
C ALA A 19 -1.68 -9.63 -9.57
N LEU A 20 -2.37 -9.93 -8.47
CA LEU A 20 -2.66 -8.97 -7.42
C LEU A 20 -1.38 -8.51 -6.71
N ARG A 21 -0.47 -9.43 -6.38
CA ARG A 21 0.84 -9.11 -5.80
C ARG A 21 1.67 -8.22 -6.74
N ALA A 22 1.70 -8.53 -8.02
CA ALA A 22 2.38 -7.70 -9.02
C ALA A 22 1.74 -6.29 -9.11
N HIS A 23 0.41 -6.20 -9.05
CA HIS A 23 -0.29 -4.91 -9.08
C HIS A 23 -0.01 -4.07 -7.83
N VAL A 24 -0.07 -4.67 -6.63
CA VAL A 24 0.28 -4.00 -5.37
C VAL A 24 1.75 -3.56 -5.37
N ALA A 25 2.68 -4.39 -5.88
CA ALA A 25 4.09 -4.03 -5.98
C ALA A 25 4.34 -2.82 -6.90
N ARG A 26 3.54 -2.66 -7.98
CA ARG A 26 3.58 -1.47 -8.84
C ARG A 26 3.05 -0.22 -8.15
N GLU A 27 1.95 -0.34 -7.39
CA GLU A 27 1.34 0.79 -6.69
C GLU A 27 2.13 1.23 -5.44
N VAL A 28 2.89 0.32 -4.85
CA VAL A 28 3.65 0.56 -3.61
C VAL A 28 5.13 0.20 -3.84
N PRO A 29 5.88 1.05 -4.57
CA PRO A 29 7.24 0.74 -5.00
C PRO A 29 8.26 0.81 -3.85
N ALA A 30 7.98 1.53 -2.77
CA ALA A 30 8.97 1.83 -1.74
C ALA A 30 9.59 0.57 -1.08
N PRO A 31 10.93 0.54 -0.90
CA PRO A 31 11.61 -0.56 -0.23
C PRO A 31 11.19 -0.63 1.24
N GLY A 32 10.80 -1.83 1.69
CA GLY A 32 10.23 -2.02 3.04
C GLY A 32 8.78 -1.56 3.19
N ALA A 33 8.12 -1.12 2.13
CA ALA A 33 6.70 -0.79 2.19
C ALA A 33 5.88 -2.04 2.54
N PRO A 34 4.79 -1.89 3.31
CA PRO A 34 3.99 -2.99 3.80
C PRO A 34 3.03 -3.48 2.71
N ARG A 35 3.59 -4.00 1.62
CA ARG A 35 2.85 -4.63 0.51
C ARG A 35 1.94 -5.74 1.02
N ALA A 36 2.38 -6.49 2.04
CA ALA A 36 1.61 -7.53 2.70
C ALA A 36 0.38 -6.96 3.44
N GLU A 37 0.50 -5.81 4.11
CA GLU A 37 -0.64 -5.17 4.78
C GLU A 37 -1.68 -4.66 3.78
N VAL A 38 -1.22 -4.00 2.71
CA VAL A 38 -2.10 -3.54 1.62
C VAL A 38 -2.82 -4.73 0.98
N LEU A 39 -2.11 -5.83 0.71
CA LEU A 39 -2.70 -7.05 0.18
C LEU A 39 -3.74 -7.64 1.14
N THR A 40 -3.41 -7.73 2.43
CA THR A 40 -4.31 -8.23 3.47
C THR A 40 -5.57 -7.38 3.58
N GLU A 41 -5.45 -6.06 3.52
CA GLU A 41 -6.57 -5.12 3.57
C GLU A 41 -7.50 -5.30 2.35
N VAL A 42 -6.92 -5.44 1.15
CA VAL A 42 -7.66 -5.69 -0.09
C VAL A 42 -8.41 -7.02 -0.03
N LEU A 43 -7.74 -8.10 0.36
CA LEU A 43 -8.35 -9.42 0.45
C LEU A 43 -9.43 -9.48 1.53
N SER A 44 -9.25 -8.80 2.67
CA SER A 44 -10.25 -8.69 3.73
C SER A 44 -11.49 -7.93 3.25
N GLY A 45 -11.30 -6.83 2.51
CA GLY A 45 -12.39 -6.09 1.89
C GLY A 45 -13.16 -6.91 0.85
N LEU A 46 -12.46 -7.75 0.10
CA LEU A 46 -13.05 -8.70 -0.84
C LEU A 46 -13.84 -9.80 -0.14
N ALA A 47 -13.27 -10.43 0.88
CA ALA A 47 -13.91 -11.49 1.66
C ALA A 47 -15.25 -11.02 2.26
N GLY A 48 -15.27 -9.80 2.83
CA GLY A 48 -16.49 -9.21 3.40
C GLY A 48 -17.62 -8.99 2.39
N ARG A 49 -17.28 -8.86 1.10
CA ARG A 49 -18.24 -8.62 0.00
C ARG A 49 -18.42 -9.81 -0.95
N TRP A 50 -17.76 -10.94 -0.68
CA TRP A 50 -17.70 -12.07 -1.61
C TRP A 50 -19.08 -12.56 -2.05
N ALA A 51 -19.99 -12.80 -1.11
CA ALA A 51 -21.34 -13.28 -1.41
C ALA A 51 -22.13 -12.32 -2.31
N VAL A 52 -22.00 -11.00 -2.08
CA VAL A 52 -22.68 -9.97 -2.88
C VAL A 52 -22.08 -9.89 -4.28
N LEU A 53 -20.75 -9.95 -4.39
CA LEU A 53 -20.06 -9.93 -5.68
C LEU A 53 -20.39 -11.17 -6.51
N ARG A 54 -20.46 -12.35 -5.88
CA ARG A 54 -20.88 -13.59 -6.55
C ARG A 54 -22.33 -13.49 -7.03
N ALA A 55 -23.25 -13.07 -6.16
CA ALA A 55 -24.64 -12.89 -6.55
C ALA A 55 -24.77 -11.88 -7.72
N ALA A 56 -24.05 -10.77 -7.66
CA ALA A 56 -24.03 -9.78 -8.74
C ALA A 56 -23.42 -10.33 -10.05
N ALA A 57 -22.37 -11.14 -9.95
CA ALA A 57 -21.74 -11.77 -11.11
C ALA A 57 -22.68 -12.77 -11.79
N VAL A 58 -23.40 -13.58 -11.00
CA VAL A 58 -24.41 -14.53 -11.50
C VAL A 58 -25.59 -13.80 -12.13
N LEU A 59 -26.14 -12.78 -11.46
CA LEU A 59 -27.32 -12.05 -11.93
C LEU A 59 -27.04 -11.20 -13.17
N ARG A 60 -25.85 -10.61 -13.29
CA ARG A 60 -25.51 -9.69 -14.38
C ARG A 60 -24.66 -10.31 -15.49
N GLY A 61 -24.27 -11.58 -15.35
CA GLY A 61 -23.41 -12.29 -16.31
C GLY A 61 -22.04 -11.62 -16.52
N ARG A 62 -21.56 -10.81 -15.56
CA ARG A 62 -20.34 -9.98 -15.72
C ARG A 62 -19.27 -10.39 -14.72
N ALA A 63 -18.39 -11.29 -15.14
CA ALA A 63 -17.19 -11.67 -14.38
C ALA A 63 -16.26 -10.47 -14.10
N THR A 64 -16.34 -9.41 -14.90
CA THR A 64 -15.51 -8.19 -14.77
C THR A 64 -15.83 -7.33 -13.56
N LEU A 65 -16.95 -7.57 -12.85
CA LEU A 65 -17.30 -6.78 -11.66
C LEU A 65 -16.32 -7.02 -10.51
N THR A 66 -15.86 -8.25 -10.34
CA THR A 66 -14.90 -8.62 -9.30
C THR A 66 -13.54 -8.00 -9.58
N ASP A 67 -13.09 -8.01 -10.83
CA ASP A 67 -11.83 -7.40 -11.24
C ASP A 67 -11.84 -5.89 -11.03
N ARG A 68 -12.88 -5.20 -11.50
CA ARG A 68 -13.05 -3.75 -11.25
C ARG A 68 -13.17 -3.41 -9.76
N TYR A 69 -13.67 -4.34 -8.95
CA TYR A 69 -13.72 -4.15 -7.52
C TYR A 69 -12.32 -4.28 -6.90
N LEU A 70 -11.55 -5.29 -7.32
CA LEU A 70 -10.16 -5.49 -6.89
C LEU A 70 -9.28 -4.29 -7.23
N ASP A 71 -9.34 -3.77 -8.45
CA ASP A 71 -8.55 -2.59 -8.86
C ASP A 71 -8.86 -1.39 -7.96
N ARG A 72 -10.15 -1.11 -7.73
CA ARG A 72 -10.58 -0.04 -6.84
C ARG A 72 -10.18 -0.29 -5.38
N ALA A 73 -10.16 -1.54 -4.93
CA ALA A 73 -9.74 -1.89 -3.59
C ALA A 73 -8.24 -1.68 -3.41
N VAL A 74 -7.41 -2.10 -4.37
CA VAL A 74 -5.97 -1.89 -4.37
C VAL A 74 -5.66 -0.40 -4.36
N HIS A 75 -6.28 0.36 -5.25
CA HIS A 75 -6.06 1.81 -5.31
C HIS A 75 -6.45 2.50 -3.99
N ARG A 76 -7.59 2.13 -3.40
CA ARG A 76 -8.03 2.67 -2.10
C ARG A 76 -7.06 2.30 -0.97
N ALA A 77 -6.62 1.04 -0.90
CA ALA A 77 -5.71 0.57 0.14
C ALA A 77 -4.32 1.21 -0.01
N ALA A 78 -3.80 1.32 -1.22
CA ALA A 78 -2.55 2.03 -1.51
C ALA A 78 -2.64 3.51 -1.12
N ARG A 79 -3.74 4.19 -1.45
CA ARG A 79 -3.98 5.57 -1.03
C ARG A 79 -4.05 5.71 0.49
N GLY A 80 -4.86 4.90 1.17
CA GLY A 80 -4.98 4.93 2.63
C GLY A 80 -3.69 4.54 3.35
N TRP A 81 -2.83 3.74 2.71
CA TRP A 81 -1.48 3.52 3.19
C TRP A 81 -0.62 4.79 3.06
N ARG A 82 -0.58 5.42 1.88
CA ARG A 82 0.17 6.68 1.64
C ARG A 82 -0.24 7.79 2.61
N GLU A 83 -1.54 7.89 2.93
CA GLU A 83 -2.07 8.87 3.88
C GLU A 83 -1.68 8.58 5.34
N ARG A 84 -1.45 7.31 5.70
CA ARG A 84 -1.00 6.90 7.04
C ARG A 84 0.51 6.95 7.21
N GLN A 85 1.27 6.94 6.12
CA GLN A 85 2.71 7.11 6.19
C GLN A 85 3.01 8.54 6.63
N ILE A 86 3.48 8.68 7.87
CA ILE A 86 4.20 9.86 8.29
C ILE A 86 5.54 9.77 7.56
N TYR A 87 5.65 10.43 6.41
CA TYR A 87 6.93 10.54 5.74
C TYR A 87 7.86 11.30 6.70
N PRO A 88 8.99 10.72 7.13
CA PRO A 88 10.06 11.54 7.65
C PRO A 88 10.44 12.47 6.50
N VAL A 89 9.99 13.72 6.58
CA VAL A 89 10.50 14.75 5.69
C VAL A 89 11.89 15.03 6.22
N ASP A 90 12.90 14.51 5.54
CA ASP A 90 14.27 14.95 5.75
C ASP A 90 14.32 16.42 5.31
N LEU A 91 14.04 17.31 6.26
CA LEU A 91 14.23 18.74 6.08
C LEU A 91 15.73 18.95 6.02
N VAL A 92 16.26 19.04 4.80
CA VAL A 92 17.56 19.66 4.58
C VAL A 92 17.39 21.11 4.97
N VAL A 93 17.74 21.45 6.21
CA VAL A 93 17.84 22.84 6.65
C VAL A 93 19.00 23.42 5.87
N TRP A 94 18.69 24.16 4.81
CA TRP A 94 19.66 25.02 4.19
C TRP A 94 20.09 26.03 5.24
N ASP A 95 21.34 25.92 5.66
CA ASP A 95 21.93 26.90 6.54
C ASP A 95 22.05 28.22 5.76
N THR A 96 21.08 29.11 5.93
CA THR A 96 21.11 30.46 5.37
C THR A 96 22.11 31.37 6.09
N SER A 97 22.86 30.85 7.07
CA SER A 97 23.93 31.59 7.75
C SER A 97 25.28 31.49 7.03
N GLU A 98 25.38 30.87 5.85
CA GLU A 98 26.43 31.28 4.93
C GLU A 98 26.22 32.78 4.63
N PRO A 99 27.09 33.68 5.14
CA PRO A 99 26.98 35.08 4.82
C PRO A 99 27.04 35.13 3.30
N ALA A 100 26.08 35.82 2.68
CA ALA A 100 26.10 36.08 1.25
C ALA A 100 27.48 36.66 0.91
N THR A 101 28.43 35.81 0.55
CA THR A 101 29.60 36.18 -0.20
C THR A 101 28.98 36.60 -1.50
N ARG A 102 28.68 37.90 -1.54
CA ARG A 102 28.28 38.71 -2.67
C ARG A 102 29.00 38.12 -3.87
N THR A 103 28.35 37.19 -4.55
CA THR A 103 28.67 36.83 -5.91
C THR A 103 28.32 38.10 -6.64
N THR A 104 29.30 38.99 -6.73
CA THR A 104 29.26 40.09 -7.67
C THR A 104 29.02 39.41 -8.99
N TRP A 105 27.75 39.45 -9.42
CA TRP A 105 27.38 39.19 -10.78
C TRP A 105 28.08 40.28 -11.56
N SER A 106 29.33 40.03 -11.92
CA SER A 106 30.08 40.86 -12.85
C SER A 106 29.24 40.84 -14.11
N ALA A 107 28.51 41.93 -14.33
CA ALA A 107 27.95 42.25 -15.62
C ALA A 107 29.15 42.37 -16.56
N GLU A 108 29.50 41.25 -17.17
CA GLU A 108 30.42 41.20 -18.29
C GLU A 108 29.75 42.02 -19.40
N PRO A 109 30.36 43.14 -19.83
CA PRO A 109 29.76 43.97 -20.87
C PRO A 109 29.69 43.14 -22.15
N ALA A 110 28.51 43.16 -22.78
CA ALA A 110 28.21 42.50 -24.04
C ALA A 110 29.22 42.93 -25.12
N GLY A 111 30.27 42.12 -25.28
CA GLY A 111 31.19 42.17 -26.40
C GLY A 111 30.62 41.35 -27.55
N THR A 112 30.19 42.05 -28.59
CA THR A 112 29.78 41.48 -29.87
C THR A 112 31.00 40.93 -30.62
N ALA A 113 31.17 39.60 -30.66
CA ALA A 113 31.97 38.86 -31.66
C ALA A 113 31.68 37.36 -31.53
N GLU A 114 30.92 36.76 -32.43
CA GLU A 114 31.36 36.03 -33.63
C GLU A 114 31.46 34.50 -33.37
N PRO A 115 30.84 33.64 -34.19
CA PRO A 115 30.66 32.22 -33.88
C PRO A 115 31.78 31.34 -34.43
N ALA A 116 32.57 30.69 -33.58
CA ALA A 116 33.34 29.51 -33.96
C ALA A 116 33.80 28.69 -32.75
N GLY A 117 33.59 27.37 -32.82
CA GLY A 117 34.37 26.38 -32.07
C GLY A 117 33.75 25.88 -30.77
N ILE A 118 32.94 24.84 -30.86
CA ILE A 118 32.57 24.00 -29.73
C ILE A 118 33.79 23.13 -29.41
N THR A 119 34.66 23.58 -28.50
CA THR A 119 35.65 22.71 -27.84
C THR A 119 35.27 22.57 -26.37
N GLU A 120 34.50 21.51 -26.15
CA GLU A 120 34.49 20.63 -24.99
C GLU A 120 35.69 20.82 -24.05
N THR A 121 35.49 21.57 -22.97
CA THR A 121 36.36 21.53 -21.79
C THR A 121 35.55 20.92 -20.66
N ALA A 122 35.78 19.63 -20.46
CA ALA A 122 35.30 18.84 -19.34
C ALA A 122 35.78 19.48 -18.02
N ARG A 123 34.89 20.23 -17.38
CA ARG A 123 35.10 20.70 -16.01
C ARG A 123 34.85 19.52 -15.09
N ALA A 124 35.90 19.07 -14.42
CA ALA A 124 35.85 18.07 -13.37
C ALA A 124 34.89 18.55 -12.27
N VAL A 125 33.68 18.00 -12.27
CA VAL A 125 32.76 18.07 -11.15
C VAL A 125 33.31 17.13 -10.10
N GLU A 126 33.82 17.68 -8.99
CA GLU A 126 34.20 16.90 -7.83
C GLU A 126 33.01 16.03 -7.38
N PRO A 127 33.22 14.73 -7.14
CA PRO A 127 32.14 13.86 -6.69
C PRO A 127 31.70 14.31 -5.30
N ILE A 128 30.48 14.86 -5.25
CA ILE A 128 29.71 15.10 -4.03
C ILE A 128 29.89 13.88 -3.11
N GLY A 129 30.40 14.14 -1.91
CA GLY A 129 30.76 13.14 -0.92
C GLY A 129 29.68 12.08 -0.78
N VAL A 130 30.08 10.84 -1.04
CA VAL A 130 29.27 9.64 -0.78
C VAL A 130 28.96 9.62 0.70
N VAL A 131 27.73 9.99 1.06
CA VAL A 131 27.18 9.76 2.40
C VAL A 131 27.30 8.26 2.65
N PRO A 132 28.08 7.80 3.64
CA PRO A 132 28.21 6.38 3.93
C PRO A 132 26.82 5.81 4.23
N PRO A 133 26.43 4.66 3.66
CA PRO A 133 25.11 4.10 3.87
C PRO A 133 24.90 3.88 5.37
N ALA A 134 23.87 4.52 5.90
CA ALA A 134 23.51 4.44 7.30
C ALA A 134 23.31 2.98 7.71
N ARG A 135 24.18 2.55 8.64
CA ARG A 135 24.04 1.42 9.57
C ARG A 135 23.54 0.11 8.98
N ASP A 136 24.50 -0.79 8.87
CA ASP A 136 24.36 -2.25 8.84
C ASP A 136 23.25 -2.73 9.80
N ARG A 137 22.05 -2.90 9.23
CA ARG A 137 20.85 -3.34 9.94
C ARG A 137 21.12 -4.79 10.30
N ARG A 138 21.47 -5.08 11.56
CA ARG A 138 21.71 -6.44 12.08
C ARG A 138 20.56 -7.37 11.66
N VAL A 139 20.73 -8.04 10.52
CA VAL A 139 19.77 -9.00 10.00
C VAL A 139 19.81 -10.17 10.97
N SER A 140 18.72 -10.37 11.70
CA SER A 140 18.68 -11.38 12.75
C SER A 140 19.02 -12.75 12.16
N VAL A 141 19.69 -13.60 12.95
CA VAL A 141 20.07 -14.96 12.55
C VAL A 141 18.86 -15.76 12.04
N ALA A 142 17.65 -15.45 12.52
CA ALA A 142 16.40 -16.05 12.05
C ALA A 142 16.11 -15.72 10.57
N LEU A 143 16.30 -14.47 10.13
CA LEU A 143 16.14 -14.07 8.72
C LEU A 143 17.18 -14.75 7.82
N ARG A 144 18.42 -14.92 8.32
CA ARG A 144 19.48 -15.60 7.59
C ARG A 144 19.21 -17.10 7.44
N ARG A 145 18.62 -17.75 8.46
CA ARG A 145 18.19 -19.16 8.37
C ARG A 145 16.93 -19.36 7.55
N ALA A 146 16.00 -18.39 7.53
CA ALA A 146 14.79 -18.48 6.73
C ALA A 146 15.09 -18.57 5.21
N ALA A 147 16.20 -18.00 4.76
CA ALA A 147 16.66 -18.11 3.37
C ALA A 147 17.22 -19.50 3.00
N VAL A 148 17.61 -20.31 3.99
CA VAL A 148 18.22 -21.64 3.80
C VAL A 148 17.19 -22.77 3.95
N LEU A 149 16.06 -22.50 4.60
CA LEU A 149 14.94 -23.43 4.60
C LEU A 149 14.30 -23.41 3.21
N ASP A 150 14.57 -24.45 2.42
CA ASP A 150 13.80 -24.74 1.22
C ASP A 150 12.32 -24.64 1.58
N SER A 151 11.59 -23.81 0.84
CA SER A 151 10.20 -23.53 1.15
C SER A 151 9.40 -24.83 1.04
N THR A 152 9.11 -25.50 2.16
CA THR A 152 8.17 -26.64 2.25
C THR A 152 6.71 -26.21 2.00
N VAL A 153 6.52 -25.02 1.42
CA VAL A 153 5.24 -24.45 1.04
C VAL A 153 4.74 -25.24 -0.14
N ARG A 154 3.72 -26.08 0.10
CA ARG A 154 3.03 -26.76 -1.00
C ARG A 154 2.45 -25.69 -1.94
N PRO A 155 2.55 -25.86 -3.27
CA PRO A 155 1.86 -24.98 -4.20
C PRO A 155 0.37 -24.89 -3.80
N GLY A 156 -0.13 -23.65 -3.66
CA GLY A 156 -1.50 -23.36 -3.20
C GLY A 156 -1.67 -23.14 -1.69
N SER A 157 -0.74 -23.55 -0.82
CA SER A 157 -0.88 -23.31 0.63
C SER A 157 -0.75 -21.83 0.99
N ALA A 158 0.02 -21.07 0.22
CA ALA A 158 0.12 -19.62 0.37
C ALA A 158 -1.21 -18.93 0.11
N ALA A 159 -1.94 -19.32 -0.95
CA ALA A 159 -3.24 -18.74 -1.26
C ALA A 159 -4.29 -19.08 -0.20
N LEU A 160 -4.29 -20.32 0.29
CA LEU A 160 -5.17 -20.73 1.38
C LEU A 160 -4.90 -19.94 2.67
N ALA A 161 -3.62 -19.76 3.04
CA ALA A 161 -3.24 -19.00 4.23
C ALA A 161 -3.71 -17.53 4.12
N GLU A 162 -3.40 -16.86 3.01
CA GLU A 162 -3.81 -15.48 2.74
C GLU A 162 -5.34 -15.33 2.72
N ALA A 163 -6.05 -16.25 2.06
CA ALA A 163 -7.51 -16.27 2.03
C ALA A 163 -8.12 -16.49 3.42
N SER A 164 -7.52 -17.36 4.24
CA SER A 164 -8.01 -17.65 5.60
C SER A 164 -7.81 -16.47 6.53
N ILE A 165 -6.63 -15.83 6.49
CA ILE A 165 -6.33 -14.62 7.27
C ILE A 165 -7.30 -13.51 6.87
N ALA A 166 -7.45 -13.25 5.57
CA ALA A 166 -8.37 -12.24 5.06
C ALA A 166 -9.83 -12.52 5.46
N TRP A 167 -10.27 -13.78 5.39
CA TRP A 167 -11.61 -14.18 5.78
C TRP A 167 -11.87 -13.95 7.26
N TRP A 168 -10.89 -14.28 8.11
CA TRP A 168 -10.96 -14.02 9.54
C TRP A 168 -11.08 -12.52 9.85
N HIS A 169 -10.25 -11.69 9.23
CA HIS A 169 -10.32 -10.23 9.40
C HIS A 169 -11.67 -9.66 8.94
N ALA A 170 -12.20 -10.14 7.82
CA ALA A 170 -13.52 -9.76 7.33
C ALA A 170 -14.63 -10.18 8.30
N TYR A 171 -14.56 -11.40 8.83
CA TYR A 171 -15.50 -11.92 9.81
C TYR A 171 -15.48 -11.09 11.09
N GLU A 172 -14.30 -10.79 11.63
CA GLU A 172 -14.14 -10.02 12.87
C GLU A 172 -14.64 -8.56 12.69
N SER A 173 -14.32 -7.92 11.57
CA SER A 173 -14.85 -6.59 11.24
C SER A 173 -16.38 -6.61 11.13
N ARG A 174 -16.95 -7.59 10.43
CA ARG A 174 -18.39 -7.74 10.30
C ARG A 174 -19.07 -8.03 11.64
N ARG A 175 -18.45 -8.81 12.52
CA ARG A 175 -18.95 -9.10 13.87
C ARG A 175 -19.04 -7.83 14.70
N ARG A 176 -18.03 -6.97 14.66
CA ARG A 176 -18.04 -5.67 15.36
C ARG A 176 -19.12 -4.74 14.82
N ILE A 177 -19.21 -4.58 13.50
CA ILE A 177 -20.22 -3.72 12.86
C ILE A 177 -21.63 -4.23 13.14
N SER A 178 -21.86 -5.54 13.07
CA SER A 178 -23.19 -6.12 13.34
C SER A 178 -23.63 -5.88 14.77
N ARG A 179 -22.72 -5.86 15.75
CA ARG A 179 -23.03 -5.48 17.12
C ARG A 179 -23.44 -4.02 17.21
N ILE A 180 -22.68 -3.12 16.57
CA ILE A 180 -23.00 -1.68 16.56
C ILE A 180 -24.38 -1.45 15.92
N ILE A 181 -24.64 -1.99 14.74
CA ILE A 181 -25.93 -1.83 14.05
C ILE A 181 -27.09 -2.35 14.91
N ARG A 182 -26.94 -3.53 15.53
CA ARG A 182 -27.98 -4.07 16.42
C ARG A 182 -28.22 -3.17 17.64
N LEU A 183 -27.15 -2.64 18.24
CA LEU A 183 -27.27 -1.71 19.35
C LEU A 183 -27.94 -0.41 18.91
N THR A 184 -27.54 0.17 17.79
CA THR A 184 -28.17 1.37 17.23
C THR A 184 -29.65 1.14 16.95
N LEU A 185 -30.01 0.01 16.32
CA LEU A 185 -31.40 -0.34 16.04
C LEU A 185 -32.22 -0.67 17.29
N ALA A 186 -31.61 -1.08 18.40
CA ALA A 186 -32.31 -1.30 19.66
C ALA A 186 -32.47 -0.01 20.47
N VAL A 187 -31.42 0.82 20.52
CA VAL A 187 -31.37 2.04 21.34
C VAL A 187 -32.13 3.20 20.71
N LEU A 188 -32.03 3.39 19.38
CA LEU A 188 -32.72 4.49 18.69
C LEU A 188 -34.24 4.48 18.90
N PRO A 189 -34.98 3.36 18.66
CA PRO A 189 -36.43 3.35 18.91
C PRO A 189 -36.77 3.47 20.40
N PHE A 190 -35.91 2.96 21.29
CA PHE A 190 -36.11 3.10 22.73
C PHE A 190 -36.00 4.57 23.18
N LEU A 191 -35.01 5.31 22.66
CA LEU A 191 -34.88 6.74 22.91
C LEU A 191 -36.06 7.53 22.33
N LEU A 192 -36.49 7.22 21.10
CA LEU A 192 -37.66 7.84 20.48
C LEU A 192 -38.94 7.59 21.30
N TYR A 193 -39.09 6.39 21.85
CA TYR A 193 -40.20 6.05 22.74
C TYR A 193 -40.20 6.86 24.03
N LEU A 194 -39.03 7.04 24.66
CA LEU A 194 -38.90 7.86 25.87
C LEU A 194 -39.23 9.34 25.59
N THR A 195 -38.78 9.88 24.45
CA THR A 195 -39.09 11.27 24.07
C THR A 195 -40.56 11.50 23.73
N ALA A 196 -41.28 10.47 23.28
CA ALA A 196 -42.70 10.58 22.96
C ALA A 196 -43.61 10.49 24.21
N ARG A 197 -43.05 10.08 25.36
CA ARG A 197 -43.80 9.81 26.59
C ARG A 197 -43.59 10.86 27.69
N GLY A 198 -42.53 11.67 27.60
CA GLY A 198 -42.26 12.78 28.52
C GLY A 198 -42.82 14.09 28.00
#